data_AF-A0A7Y1UCL9-F1
#
_entry.id   AF-A0A7Y1UCL9-F1
#
_cell.length_a   1.000
_cell.length_b   1.000
_cell.length_c   1.000
_cell.angle_alpha   90.00
_cell.angle_beta   90.00
_cell.angle_gamma   90.00
#
_symmetry.space_group_name_H-M   'P 1'
#
loop_
_entity.id
_entity.type
_entity.pdbx_description
1 polymer ?
#
loop_
_entity_poly.entity_id
_entity_poly.type
_entity_poly.pdbx_seq_one_letter_code
_entity_poly.pdbx_strand_id
1 'polypeptide(L)'
;MLVRIFKATQPIVYIILPILLLAVWASSLFFQFEVITDQVSPLYDLFINRLTGANRYFYCFLAFLLVAFQAFYVAYVIDKHEILSKRGYLAALIYAVVIFIVPHSILFHPILIANTFFIWLLDKFFNLYKTQNPLAECFDVGLICALATLFYLPAVYMLIAFIIIVNVLLPFSWRNIVSALLGFLSIWLLVWLGYYLTDNADHLNLLMGSIGVTVGSDFIIENIIYYAIVFSAILIVFGISLSDMILSHYKNTSRLRRFNQVTWIYALLTFIMTAIIFNGRAYQLTLLSIPFTLIICHWIIKLKKRAMDEIIVFLLLALALYQFFI
;
A
#
# COMPACT_ATOMS: atom_id res chain seq x y z
N MET A 1 12.06 -18.99 14.93
CA MET A 1 13.33 -18.24 14.92
C MET A 1 13.34 -17.06 13.93
N LEU A 2 12.53 -17.11 12.86
CA LEU A 2 12.51 -16.12 11.78
C LEU A 2 12.15 -14.71 12.29
N VAL A 3 11.04 -14.58 13.02
CA VAL A 3 10.56 -13.29 13.55
C VAL A 3 11.60 -12.61 14.44
N ARG A 4 12.41 -13.38 15.16
CA ARG A 4 13.49 -12.86 16.00
C ARG A 4 14.57 -12.14 15.19
N ILE A 5 14.96 -12.69 14.04
CA ILE A 5 15.97 -12.09 13.16
C ILE A 5 15.47 -10.73 12.66
N PHE A 6 14.19 -10.65 12.26
CA PHE A 6 13.57 -9.42 11.77
C PHE A 6 13.23 -8.41 12.88
N LYS A 7 12.95 -8.87 14.11
CA LYS A 7 12.84 -7.99 15.29
C LYS A 7 14.20 -7.44 15.73
N ALA A 8 15.30 -8.02 15.28
CA ALA A 8 16.64 -7.52 15.52
C ALA A 8 17.10 -6.64 14.35
N THR A 9 17.93 -5.64 14.62
CA THR A 9 18.58 -4.80 13.60
C THR A 9 19.81 -5.52 13.03
N GLN A 10 19.62 -6.75 12.54
CA GLN A 10 20.71 -7.56 12.00
C GLN A 10 20.87 -7.30 10.49
N PRO A 11 22.08 -7.04 9.98
CA PRO A 11 22.32 -6.82 8.55
C PRO A 11 21.91 -7.99 7.66
N ILE A 12 21.87 -9.21 8.21
CA ILE A 12 21.49 -10.43 7.48
C ILE A 12 20.07 -10.34 6.88
N VAL A 13 19.20 -9.47 7.42
CA VAL A 13 17.85 -9.25 6.88
C VAL A 13 17.87 -8.74 5.45
N TYR A 14 18.86 -7.94 5.07
CA TYR A 14 19.02 -7.44 3.70
C TYR A 14 19.26 -8.55 2.67
N ILE A 15 19.68 -9.73 3.12
CA ILE A 15 19.90 -10.91 2.28
C ILE A 15 18.70 -11.87 2.39
N ILE A 16 18.23 -12.13 3.61
CA ILE A 16 17.14 -13.09 3.84
C ILE A 16 15.83 -12.63 3.20
N LEU A 17 15.48 -11.34 3.30
CA LEU A 17 14.20 -10.85 2.78
C LEU A 17 14.11 -10.98 1.25
N PRO A 18 15.09 -10.51 0.45
CA PRO A 18 15.07 -10.73 -0.99
C PRO A 18 15.05 -12.20 -1.38
N ILE A 19 15.76 -13.08 -0.66
CA ILE A 19 15.73 -14.52 -0.92
C ILE A 19 14.33 -15.10 -0.67
N LEU A 20 13.66 -14.70 0.42
CA LEU A 20 12.29 -15.11 0.71
C LEU A 20 11.34 -14.62 -0.38
N LEU A 21 11.43 -13.36 -0.77
CA LEU A 21 10.66 -12.77 -1.85
C LEU A 21 10.88 -13.52 -3.17
N LEU A 22 12.14 -13.81 -3.53
CA LEU A 22 12.51 -14.59 -4.73
C LEU A 22 11.97 -16.02 -4.69
N ALA A 23 12.01 -16.68 -3.53
CA ALA A 23 11.49 -18.04 -3.38
C ALA A 23 9.98 -18.10 -3.64
N VAL A 24 9.23 -17.14 -3.09
CA VAL A 24 7.79 -17.00 -3.37
C VAL A 24 7.58 -16.67 -4.84
N TRP A 25 8.43 -15.83 -5.42
CA TRP A 25 8.32 -15.42 -6.81
C TRP A 25 8.72 -16.45 -7.85
N ALA A 26 9.61 -17.38 -7.51
CA ALA A 26 9.93 -18.50 -8.37
C ALA A 26 8.68 -19.32 -8.72
N SER A 27 7.65 -19.32 -7.86
CA SER A 27 6.35 -19.92 -8.17
C SER A 27 5.70 -19.30 -9.41
N SER A 28 5.89 -18.00 -9.66
CA SER A 28 5.33 -17.31 -10.83
C SER A 28 5.88 -17.80 -12.17
N LEU A 29 7.01 -18.54 -12.16
CA LEU A 29 7.55 -19.17 -13.37
C LEU A 29 6.65 -20.30 -13.87
N PHE A 30 5.85 -20.90 -12.98
CA PHE A 30 5.02 -22.06 -13.25
C PHE A 30 3.56 -21.71 -13.60
N PHE A 31 3.12 -20.48 -13.32
CA PHE A 31 1.75 -20.02 -13.57
C PHE A 31 1.69 -19.09 -14.78
N GLN A 32 0.63 -19.23 -15.58
CA GLN A 32 0.34 -18.30 -16.66
C GLN A 32 -0.50 -17.16 -16.10
N PHE A 33 0.02 -15.95 -16.21
CA PHE A 33 -0.68 -14.74 -15.79
C PHE A 33 -0.66 -13.73 -16.93
N GLU A 34 -1.77 -13.03 -17.11
CA GLU A 34 -1.88 -11.94 -18.08
C GLU A 34 -1.43 -10.61 -17.47
N VAL A 35 -0.77 -9.77 -18.27
CA VAL A 35 -0.38 -8.42 -17.85
C VAL A 35 -1.63 -7.56 -17.78
N ILE A 36 -1.83 -6.88 -16.65
CA ILE A 36 -3.01 -6.03 -16.45
C ILE A 36 -2.84 -4.72 -17.21
N THR A 37 -3.58 -4.57 -18.31
CA THR A 37 -3.56 -3.38 -19.19
C THR A 37 -4.84 -2.55 -19.15
N ASP A 38 -5.90 -3.04 -18.50
CA ASP A 38 -7.25 -2.46 -18.68
C ASP A 38 -7.55 -1.19 -17.86
N GLN A 39 -6.56 -0.56 -17.25
CA GLN A 39 -6.77 0.64 -16.45
C GLN A 39 -6.27 1.88 -17.17
N VAL A 40 -7.21 2.75 -17.53
CA VAL A 40 -6.90 4.06 -18.13
C VAL A 40 -6.25 4.93 -17.06
N SER A 41 -4.94 5.16 -17.18
CA SER A 41 -4.17 6.01 -16.26
C SER A 41 -3.01 6.65 -17.00
N PRO A 42 -2.85 7.99 -16.97
CA PRO A 42 -2.01 8.70 -17.95
C PRO A 42 -0.56 8.21 -18.00
N LEU A 43 0.09 8.07 -16.85
CA LEU A 43 1.48 7.65 -16.78
C LEU A 43 1.64 6.13 -16.83
N TYR A 44 0.66 5.37 -16.32
CA TYR A 44 0.71 3.92 -16.40
C TYR A 44 0.60 3.44 -17.84
N ASP A 45 -0.33 4.01 -18.62
CA ASP A 45 -0.51 3.68 -20.03
C ASP A 45 0.73 4.02 -20.84
N LEU A 46 1.32 5.20 -20.61
CA LEU A 46 2.59 5.57 -21.25
C LEU A 46 3.72 4.60 -20.89
N PHE A 47 3.81 4.20 -19.62
CA PHE A 47 4.84 3.28 -19.14
C PHE A 47 4.69 1.88 -19.75
N ILE A 48 3.49 1.31 -19.71
CA ILE A 48 3.20 -0.01 -20.28
C ILE A 48 3.34 0.01 -21.80
N ASN A 49 2.81 1.04 -22.48
CA ASN A 49 2.91 1.16 -23.94
C ASN A 49 4.37 1.20 -24.42
N ARG A 50 5.27 1.80 -23.65
CA ARG A 50 6.70 1.79 -23.96
C ARG A 50 7.39 0.45 -23.72
N LEU A 51 6.80 -0.39 -22.88
CA LEU A 51 7.27 -1.73 -22.55
C LEU A 51 6.51 -2.83 -23.34
N THR A 52 5.63 -2.43 -24.27
CA THR A 52 4.89 -3.37 -25.12
C THR A 52 5.85 -4.32 -25.84
N GLY A 53 5.59 -5.62 -25.76
CA GLY A 53 6.47 -6.67 -26.30
C GLY A 53 7.54 -7.20 -25.34
N ALA A 54 7.70 -6.64 -24.14
CA ALA A 54 8.57 -7.22 -23.13
C ALA A 54 8.07 -8.61 -22.68
N ASN A 55 9.01 -9.50 -22.36
CA ASN A 55 8.71 -10.84 -21.87
C ASN A 55 7.98 -10.77 -20.52
N ARG A 56 6.99 -11.65 -20.26
CA ARG A 56 6.29 -11.76 -18.98
C ARG A 56 7.21 -11.78 -17.76
N TYR A 57 8.38 -12.42 -17.88
CA TYR A 57 9.36 -12.50 -16.79
C TYR A 57 9.97 -11.15 -16.43
N PHE A 58 9.98 -10.19 -17.35
CA PHE A 58 10.41 -8.82 -17.09
C PHE A 58 9.38 -8.07 -16.24
N TYR A 59 8.08 -8.20 -16.56
CA TYR A 59 7.00 -7.61 -15.77
C TYR A 59 6.90 -8.22 -14.39
N CYS A 60 7.09 -9.54 -14.28
CA CYS A 60 7.42 -10.14 -13.00
C CYS A 60 8.63 -9.40 -12.46
N PHE A 61 9.88 -9.60 -12.91
CA PHE A 61 11.07 -9.02 -12.26
C PHE A 61 10.93 -7.56 -11.72
N LEU A 62 10.29 -6.67 -12.47
CA LEU A 62 9.97 -5.31 -12.07
C LEU A 62 9.05 -5.19 -10.84
N ALA A 63 7.97 -5.98 -10.74
CA ALA A 63 7.13 -6.00 -9.53
C ALA A 63 7.88 -6.51 -8.28
N PHE A 64 8.95 -7.30 -8.44
CA PHE A 64 9.72 -7.83 -7.29
C PHE A 64 10.62 -6.76 -6.76
N LEU A 65 11.30 -6.05 -7.67
CA LEU A 65 12.08 -4.89 -7.30
C LEU A 65 11.21 -3.87 -6.56
N LEU A 66 9.99 -3.64 -7.04
CA LEU A 66 9.05 -2.75 -6.37
C LEU A 66 8.60 -3.25 -5.00
N VAL A 67 8.15 -4.51 -4.88
CA VAL A 67 7.71 -5.07 -3.59
C VAL A 67 8.87 -5.14 -2.58
N ALA A 68 10.07 -5.52 -3.03
CA ALA A 68 11.27 -5.52 -2.20
C ALA A 68 11.59 -4.10 -1.72
N PHE A 69 11.59 -3.12 -2.62
CA PHE A 69 11.77 -1.71 -2.27
C PHE A 69 10.72 -1.24 -1.26
N GLN A 70 9.45 -1.53 -1.49
CA GLN A 70 8.33 -1.15 -0.61
C GLN A 70 8.45 -1.78 0.78
N ALA A 71 8.83 -3.06 0.86
CA ALA A 71 9.03 -3.74 2.14
C ALA A 71 10.08 -3.03 3.00
N PHE A 72 11.24 -2.71 2.40
CA PHE A 72 12.27 -1.95 3.10
C PHE A 72 11.86 -0.51 3.37
N TYR A 73 11.12 0.12 2.46
CA TYR A 73 10.69 1.51 2.63
C TYR A 73 9.68 1.66 3.77
N VAL A 74 8.71 0.76 3.89
CA VAL A 74 7.77 0.72 5.04
C VAL A 74 8.53 0.56 6.34
N ALA A 75 9.50 -0.37 6.41
CA ALA A 75 10.32 -0.56 7.59
C ALA A 75 11.14 0.70 7.94
N TYR A 76 11.70 1.37 6.94
CA TYR A 76 12.41 2.63 7.12
C TYR A 76 11.50 3.73 7.69
N VAL A 77 10.30 3.92 7.14
CA VAL A 77 9.33 4.93 7.62
C VAL A 77 8.94 4.65 9.08
N ILE A 78 8.70 3.39 9.41
CA ILE A 78 8.36 2.97 10.79
C ILE A 78 9.50 3.27 11.77
N ASP A 79 10.75 2.99 11.36
CA ASP A 79 11.93 3.22 12.19
C ASP A 79 12.21 4.72 12.36
N LYS A 80 12.20 5.49 11.25
CA LYS A 80 12.39 6.95 11.22
C LYS A 80 11.42 7.67 12.16
N HIS A 81 10.16 7.23 12.18
CA HIS A 81 9.12 7.83 13.00
C HIS A 81 8.95 7.19 14.38
N GLU A 82 9.81 6.24 14.74
CA GLU A 82 9.80 5.52 16.03
C GLU A 82 8.39 5.04 16.40
N ILE A 83 7.69 4.54 15.40
CA ILE A 83 6.30 4.12 15.48
C ILE A 83 6.18 2.91 16.40
N LEU A 84 7.15 2.01 16.28
CA LEU A 84 7.23 0.81 17.09
C LEU A 84 8.26 1.02 18.21
N SER A 85 8.00 0.46 19.38
CA SER A 85 8.88 0.57 20.55
C SER A 85 10.25 -0.08 20.37
N LYS A 86 10.42 -0.88 19.30
CA LYS A 86 11.66 -1.54 18.93
C LYS A 86 11.97 -1.29 17.46
N ARG A 87 13.20 -0.88 17.20
CA ARG A 87 13.77 -0.80 15.86
C ARG A 87 13.93 -2.20 15.27
N GLY A 88 13.66 -2.35 13.99
CA GLY A 88 13.81 -3.62 13.29
C GLY A 88 13.10 -3.66 11.95
N TYR A 89 13.28 -4.76 11.25
CA TYR A 89 12.74 -5.00 9.91
C TYR A 89 11.47 -5.87 9.93
N LEU A 90 10.82 -6.01 11.09
CA LEU A 90 9.59 -6.78 11.23
C LEU A 90 8.53 -6.32 10.23
N ALA A 91 8.43 -5.02 10.00
CA ALA A 91 7.49 -4.48 9.04
C ALA A 91 7.79 -4.83 7.59
N ALA A 92 9.06 -4.96 7.23
CA ALA A 92 9.44 -5.42 5.89
C ALA A 92 8.96 -6.86 5.66
N LEU A 93 9.14 -7.72 6.66
CA LEU A 93 8.64 -9.09 6.61
C LEU A 93 7.11 -9.13 6.53
N ILE A 94 6.41 -8.39 7.40
CA ILE A 94 4.95 -8.42 7.43
C ILE A 94 4.39 -7.85 6.12
N TYR A 95 4.99 -6.79 5.57
CA TYR A 95 4.60 -6.25 4.27
C TYR A 95 4.73 -7.29 3.16
N ALA A 96 5.89 -7.94 3.08
CA ALA A 96 6.15 -9.00 2.10
C ALA A 96 5.12 -10.14 2.20
N VAL A 97 4.78 -10.56 3.43
CA VAL A 97 3.79 -11.63 3.62
C VAL A 97 2.39 -11.15 3.26
N VAL A 98 1.97 -9.98 3.73
CA VAL A 98 0.62 -9.44 3.47
C VAL A 98 0.38 -9.23 1.98
N ILE A 99 1.37 -8.69 1.26
CA ILE A 99 1.20 -8.47 -0.18
C ILE A 99 1.09 -9.81 -0.92
N PHE A 100 1.88 -10.82 -0.54
CA PHE A 100 1.81 -12.14 -1.15
C PHE A 100 0.52 -12.88 -0.84
N ILE A 101 -0.19 -12.59 0.25
CA ILE A 101 -1.49 -13.22 0.46
C ILE A 101 -2.52 -12.74 -0.57
N VAL A 102 -2.33 -11.56 -1.15
CA VAL A 102 -3.23 -11.04 -2.18
C VAL A 102 -2.98 -11.77 -3.51
N PRO A 103 -4.00 -12.42 -4.09
CA PRO A 103 -3.84 -13.10 -5.36
C PRO A 103 -3.51 -12.11 -6.48
N HIS A 104 -2.69 -12.56 -7.44
CA HIS A 104 -2.19 -11.73 -8.54
C HIS A 104 -1.27 -10.56 -8.13
N SER A 105 -0.87 -10.47 -6.85
CA SER A 105 0.05 -9.44 -6.35
C SER A 105 1.48 -9.53 -6.89
N ILE A 106 1.86 -10.70 -7.43
CA ILE A 106 3.17 -10.93 -8.06
C ILE A 106 3.29 -10.21 -9.40
N LEU A 107 2.16 -9.91 -10.02
CA LEU A 107 2.15 -9.26 -11.32
C LEU A 107 2.39 -7.77 -11.17
N PHE A 108 3.00 -7.18 -12.19
CA PHE A 108 3.08 -5.74 -12.27
C PHE A 108 1.71 -5.15 -12.62
N HIS A 109 1.27 -4.22 -11.79
CA HIS A 109 -0.03 -3.56 -11.88
C HIS A 109 0.05 -2.17 -11.25
N PRO A 110 -0.82 -1.22 -11.65
CA PRO A 110 -0.67 0.19 -11.29
C PRO A 110 -0.75 0.44 -9.78
N ILE A 111 -1.49 -0.40 -9.05
CA ILE A 111 -1.65 -0.28 -7.60
C ILE A 111 -0.34 -0.54 -6.84
N LEU A 112 0.56 -1.39 -7.34
CA LEU A 112 1.89 -1.51 -6.75
C LEU A 112 2.65 -0.20 -6.85
N ILE A 113 2.61 0.47 -8.00
CA ILE A 113 3.29 1.76 -8.14
C ILE A 113 2.68 2.78 -7.18
N ALA A 114 1.34 2.85 -7.12
CA ALA A 114 0.60 3.72 -6.20
C ALA A 114 0.95 3.46 -4.73
N ASN A 115 1.10 2.20 -4.32
CA ASN A 115 1.53 1.82 -2.97
C ASN A 115 2.86 2.44 -2.58
N THR A 116 3.80 2.59 -3.52
CA THR A 116 5.07 3.30 -3.27
C THR A 116 4.84 4.74 -2.84
N PHE A 117 3.97 5.45 -3.55
CA PHE A 117 3.58 6.82 -3.20
C PHE A 117 2.77 6.88 -1.90
N PHE A 118 1.96 5.87 -1.59
CA PHE A 118 1.23 5.80 -0.32
C PHE A 118 2.17 5.64 0.88
N ILE A 119 3.25 4.85 0.75
CA ILE A 119 4.29 4.76 1.79
C ILE A 119 4.99 6.10 1.97
N TRP A 120 5.25 6.82 0.86
CA TRP A 120 5.81 8.17 0.92
C TRP A 120 4.87 9.19 1.58
N LEU A 121 3.58 9.12 1.29
CA LEU A 121 2.55 9.93 1.94
C LEU A 121 2.50 9.66 3.44
N LEU A 122 2.62 8.41 3.87
CA LEU A 122 2.69 8.09 5.30
C LEU A 122 3.91 8.73 5.97
N ASP A 123 5.09 8.70 5.35
CA ASP A 123 6.27 9.41 5.87
C ASP A 123 5.97 10.91 6.07
N LYS A 124 5.35 11.54 5.06
CA LYS A 124 4.95 12.96 5.10
C LYS A 124 3.91 13.24 6.18
N PHE A 125 2.89 12.40 6.32
CA PHE A 125 1.89 12.53 7.39
C PHE A 125 2.52 12.48 8.78
N PHE A 126 3.49 11.60 9.02
CA PHE A 126 4.16 11.55 10.32
C PHE A 126 5.13 12.72 10.53
N ASN A 127 5.74 13.26 9.47
CA ASN A 127 6.56 14.49 9.56
C ASN A 127 5.71 15.73 9.91
N LEU A 128 4.44 15.81 9.48
CA LEU A 128 3.54 16.94 9.78
C LEU A 128 3.39 17.20 11.29
N TYR A 129 3.50 16.17 12.14
CA TYR A 129 3.40 16.34 13.58
C TYR A 129 4.58 17.12 14.20
N LYS A 130 5.76 17.11 13.55
CA LYS A 130 7.00 17.69 14.09
C LYS A 130 7.50 18.91 13.33
N THR A 131 6.96 19.17 12.15
CA THR A 131 7.50 20.20 11.25
C THR A 131 7.24 21.62 11.78
N GLN A 132 8.22 22.50 11.58
CA GLN A 132 8.05 23.93 11.79
C GLN A 132 7.40 24.62 10.58
N ASN A 133 7.39 23.98 9.42
CA ASN A 133 6.81 24.50 8.18
C ASN A 133 5.73 23.54 7.63
N PRO A 134 4.51 23.56 8.20
CA PRO A 134 3.43 22.66 7.78
C PRO A 134 2.96 22.95 6.35
N LEU A 135 3.08 24.18 5.86
CA LEU A 135 2.61 24.55 4.52
C LEU A 135 3.39 23.84 3.42
N ALA A 136 4.73 23.79 3.55
CA ALA A 136 5.59 23.08 2.60
C ALA A 136 5.30 21.58 2.59
N GLU A 137 5.18 20.96 3.77
CA GLU A 137 4.84 19.53 3.87
C GLU A 137 3.45 19.22 3.29
N CYS A 138 2.47 20.12 3.46
CA CYS A 138 1.15 19.98 2.85
C CYS A 138 1.22 20.07 1.32
N PHE A 139 2.02 20.99 0.77
CA PHE A 139 2.24 21.11 -0.67
C PHE A 139 2.85 19.83 -1.24
N ASP A 140 3.88 19.30 -0.58
CA ASP A 140 4.52 18.03 -0.95
C ASP A 140 3.53 16.86 -0.94
N VAL A 141 2.67 16.78 0.07
CA VAL A 141 1.59 15.78 0.12
C VAL A 141 0.69 15.89 -1.12
N GLY A 142 0.30 17.11 -1.48
CA GLY A 142 -0.47 17.37 -2.69
C GLY A 142 0.19 16.86 -3.96
N LEU A 143 1.48 17.18 -4.13
CA LEU A 143 2.30 16.70 -5.25
C LEU A 143 2.35 15.17 -5.30
N ILE A 144 2.66 14.52 -4.18
CA ILE A 144 2.78 13.05 -4.12
C ILE A 144 1.44 12.39 -4.42
N CYS A 145 0.32 12.93 -3.89
CA CYS A 145 -1.03 12.46 -4.22
C CYS A 145 -1.30 12.57 -5.73
N ALA A 146 -0.94 13.68 -6.36
CA ALA A 146 -1.13 13.83 -7.81
C ALA A 146 -0.29 12.81 -8.60
N LEU A 147 0.98 12.59 -8.23
CA LEU A 147 1.80 11.54 -8.86
C LEU A 147 1.16 10.17 -8.72
N ALA A 148 0.63 9.82 -7.54
CA ALA A 148 -0.06 8.55 -7.33
C ALA A 148 -1.28 8.41 -8.26
N THR A 149 -2.07 9.48 -8.43
CA THR A 149 -3.24 9.48 -9.33
C THR A 149 -2.90 9.34 -10.81
N LEU A 150 -1.69 9.69 -11.22
CA LEU A 150 -1.26 9.50 -12.61
C LEU A 150 -0.97 8.03 -12.95
N PHE A 151 -0.64 7.21 -11.95
CA PHE A 151 -0.46 5.76 -12.12
C PHE A 151 -1.73 4.98 -11.79
N TYR A 152 -2.50 5.42 -10.80
CA TYR A 152 -3.74 4.79 -10.40
C TYR A 152 -4.75 5.87 -10.02
N LEU A 153 -5.61 6.24 -10.98
CA LEU A 153 -6.55 7.35 -10.83
C LEU A 153 -7.38 7.34 -9.53
N PRO A 154 -7.89 6.19 -9.05
CA PRO A 154 -8.63 6.16 -7.80
C PRO A 154 -7.83 6.56 -6.55
N ALA A 155 -6.48 6.64 -6.62
CA ALA A 155 -5.62 7.14 -5.55
C ALA A 155 -5.97 8.56 -5.06
N VAL A 156 -6.84 9.29 -5.77
CA VAL A 156 -7.31 10.63 -5.41
C VAL A 156 -7.95 10.66 -4.01
N TYR A 157 -8.46 9.53 -3.51
CA TYR A 157 -8.97 9.43 -2.15
C TYR A 157 -7.93 9.78 -1.09
N MET A 158 -6.63 9.65 -1.38
CA MET A 158 -5.56 10.03 -0.45
C MET A 158 -5.52 11.53 -0.19
N LEU A 159 -6.03 12.35 -1.12
CA LEU A 159 -6.21 13.78 -0.88
C LEU A 159 -7.31 14.04 0.17
N ILE A 160 -8.40 13.27 0.12
CA ILE A 160 -9.46 13.29 1.15
C ILE A 160 -8.88 12.81 2.49
N ALA A 161 -8.09 11.73 2.47
CA ALA A 161 -7.41 11.21 3.66
C ALA A 161 -6.51 12.28 4.28
N PHE A 162 -5.75 13.01 3.47
CA PHE A 162 -4.93 14.11 3.94
C PHE A 162 -5.75 15.20 4.63
N ILE A 163 -6.88 15.63 4.08
CA ILE A 163 -7.74 16.66 4.70
C ILE A 163 -8.18 16.21 6.10
N ILE A 164 -8.53 14.93 6.28
CA ILE A 164 -8.92 14.42 7.62
C ILE A 164 -7.67 14.33 8.53
N ILE A 165 -6.58 13.77 8.03
CA ILE A 165 -5.34 13.53 8.78
C ILE A 165 -4.71 14.85 9.26
N VAL A 166 -4.64 15.88 8.41
CA VAL A 166 -4.03 17.17 8.77
C VAL A 166 -4.80 17.84 9.92
N ASN A 167 -6.13 17.71 9.94
CA ASN A 167 -6.97 18.26 11.00
C ASN A 167 -6.92 17.45 12.30
N VAL A 168 -6.50 16.18 12.22
CA VAL A 168 -6.21 15.38 13.41
C VAL A 168 -4.83 15.72 13.98
N LEU A 169 -3.84 15.93 13.12
CA LEU A 169 -2.44 16.15 13.54
C LEU A 169 -2.14 17.58 13.95
N LEU A 170 -2.78 18.56 13.29
CA LEU A 170 -2.55 19.99 13.46
C LEU A 170 -3.87 20.71 13.77
N PRO A 171 -3.82 21.90 14.41
CA PRO A 171 -4.98 22.78 14.48
C PRO A 171 -5.48 23.11 13.06
N PHE A 172 -6.81 23.15 12.90
CA PHE A 172 -7.42 23.44 11.61
C PHE A 172 -6.89 24.75 11.02
N SER A 173 -6.38 24.68 9.80
CA SER A 173 -5.96 25.84 9.03
C SER A 173 -6.27 25.60 7.57
N TRP A 174 -7.16 26.44 7.02
CA TRP A 174 -7.53 26.38 5.61
C TRP A 174 -6.31 26.53 4.69
N ARG A 175 -5.25 27.23 5.14
CA ARG A 175 -4.00 27.39 4.39
C ARG A 175 -3.30 26.06 4.13
N ASN A 176 -3.35 25.12 5.07
CA ASN A 176 -2.76 23.79 4.90
C ASN A 176 -3.47 23.00 3.80
N ILE A 177 -4.81 23.09 3.78
CA ILE A 177 -5.64 22.44 2.75
C ILE A 177 -5.37 23.05 1.37
N VAL A 178 -5.37 24.38 1.27
CA VAL A 178 -5.08 25.09 0.02
C VAL A 178 -3.67 24.77 -0.48
N SER A 179 -2.67 24.70 0.41
CA SER A 179 -1.31 24.34 0.02
C SER A 179 -1.24 22.96 -0.66
N ALA A 180 -1.90 21.96 -0.09
CA ALA A 180 -1.97 20.63 -0.69
C ALA A 180 -2.75 20.61 -2.01
N LEU A 181 -3.85 21.36 -2.10
CA LEU A 181 -4.60 21.49 -3.35
C LEU A 181 -3.76 22.13 -4.45
N LEU A 182 -2.97 23.17 -4.13
CA LEU A 182 -2.07 23.80 -5.09
C LEU A 182 -0.96 22.83 -5.55
N GLY A 183 -0.41 22.04 -4.63
CA GLY A 183 0.54 20.97 -4.97
C GLY A 183 -0.08 19.97 -5.94
N PHE A 184 -1.26 19.46 -5.61
CA PHE A 184 -1.97 18.50 -6.46
C PHE A 184 -2.30 19.07 -7.85
N LEU A 185 -2.87 20.27 -7.88
CA LEU A 185 -3.25 20.95 -9.12
C LEU A 185 -2.04 21.28 -9.99
N SER A 186 -0.87 21.57 -9.41
CA SER A 186 0.32 21.90 -10.19
C SER A 186 0.73 20.77 -11.14
N ILE A 187 0.67 19.51 -10.69
CA ILE A 187 1.02 18.34 -11.51
C ILE A 187 -0.08 18.04 -12.52
N TRP A 188 -1.35 18.09 -12.11
CA TRP A 188 -2.47 17.86 -13.02
C TRP A 188 -2.60 18.93 -14.10
N LEU A 189 -2.22 20.18 -13.80
CA LEU A 189 -2.14 21.26 -14.77
C LEU A 189 -1.06 20.98 -15.82
N LEU A 190 0.10 20.45 -15.42
CA LEU A 190 1.14 20.04 -16.37
C LEU A 190 0.67 18.90 -17.28
N VAL A 191 -0.05 17.93 -16.73
CA VAL A 191 -0.63 16.82 -17.51
C VAL A 191 -1.67 17.34 -18.49
N TRP A 192 -2.60 18.18 -18.03
CA TRP A 192 -3.59 18.82 -18.89
C TRP A 192 -2.94 19.63 -20.03
N LEU A 193 -1.91 20.43 -19.71
CA LEU A 193 -1.15 21.17 -20.71
C LEU A 193 -0.49 20.24 -21.74
N GLY A 194 0.08 19.12 -21.30
CA GLY A 194 0.70 18.13 -22.19
C GLY A 194 -0.30 17.51 -23.17
N TYR A 195 -1.50 17.14 -22.70
CA TYR A 195 -2.56 16.62 -23.57
C TYR A 195 -3.12 17.70 -24.51
N TYR A 196 -3.27 18.93 -24.02
CA TYR A 196 -3.72 20.07 -24.83
C TYR A 196 -2.75 20.39 -25.97
N LEU A 197 -1.44 20.39 -25.71
CA LEU A 197 -0.42 20.67 -26.72
C LEU A 197 -0.23 19.54 -27.73
N THR A 198 -0.63 18.31 -27.40
CA THR A 198 -0.51 17.14 -28.29
C THR A 198 -1.78 16.82 -29.06
N ASP A 199 -2.79 17.70 -28.99
CA ASP A 199 -4.12 17.55 -29.62
C ASP A 199 -4.85 16.24 -29.25
N ASN A 200 -4.53 15.70 -28.07
CA ASN A 200 -5.12 14.46 -27.53
C ASN A 200 -6.20 14.77 -26.48
N ALA A 201 -6.99 15.83 -26.69
CA ALA A 201 -7.98 16.30 -25.73
C ALA A 201 -9.06 15.23 -25.42
N ASP A 202 -9.39 14.38 -26.39
CA ASP A 202 -10.35 13.29 -26.23
C ASP A 202 -9.89 12.22 -25.22
N HIS A 203 -8.58 11.98 -25.12
CA HIS A 203 -8.01 11.08 -24.11
C HIS A 203 -8.23 11.60 -22.69
N LEU A 204 -8.24 12.93 -22.49
CA LEU A 204 -8.52 13.55 -21.19
C LEU A 204 -9.99 13.35 -20.77
N ASN A 205 -10.91 13.38 -21.73
CA ASN A 205 -12.32 13.09 -21.48
C ASN A 205 -12.54 11.61 -21.11
N LEU A 206 -11.84 10.69 -21.77
CA LEU A 206 -11.85 9.26 -21.41
C LEU A 206 -11.28 9.02 -20.01
N LEU A 207 -10.18 9.69 -19.65
CA LEU A 207 -9.59 9.66 -18.31
C LEU A 207 -10.59 10.11 -17.24
N MET A 208 -11.27 11.23 -17.46
CA MET A 208 -12.29 11.72 -16.51
C MET A 208 -13.51 10.80 -16.44
N GLY A 209 -13.90 10.17 -17.55
CA GLY A 209 -14.95 9.15 -17.60
C GLY A 209 -14.57 7.85 -16.87
N SER A 210 -13.28 7.50 -16.84
CA SER A 210 -12.76 6.31 -16.16
C SER A 210 -12.68 6.43 -14.63
N ILE A 211 -12.93 7.63 -14.08
CA ILE A 211 -13.21 7.82 -12.65
C ILE A 211 -14.52 7.10 -12.27
N GLY A 212 -15.41 6.85 -13.25
CA GLY A 212 -16.63 6.08 -13.09
C GLY A 212 -16.34 4.63 -12.72
N VAL A 213 -17.02 4.17 -11.65
CA VAL A 213 -16.98 2.79 -11.17
C VAL A 213 -17.54 1.86 -12.26
N THR A 214 -16.69 1.22 -13.04
CA THR A 214 -17.11 0.11 -13.90
C THR A 214 -17.27 -1.14 -13.03
N VAL A 215 -18.45 -1.32 -12.41
CA VAL A 215 -18.81 -2.56 -11.72
C VAL A 215 -18.89 -3.68 -12.77
N GLY A 216 -17.74 -4.26 -13.11
CA GLY A 216 -17.64 -5.43 -13.96
C GLY A 216 -18.00 -6.66 -13.14
N SER A 217 -19.08 -7.35 -13.54
CA SER A 217 -19.69 -8.47 -12.83
C SER A 217 -19.11 -9.84 -13.19
N ASP A 218 -17.94 -9.90 -13.84
CA ASP A 218 -17.41 -11.15 -14.39
C ASP A 218 -16.32 -11.74 -13.48
N PHE A 219 -16.61 -11.84 -12.18
CA PHE A 219 -15.76 -12.60 -11.26
C PHE A 219 -16.16 -14.07 -11.28
N ILE A 220 -15.55 -14.84 -12.19
CA ILE A 220 -15.56 -16.29 -12.07
C ILE A 220 -14.57 -16.65 -10.97
N ILE A 221 -15.08 -16.91 -9.77
CA ILE A 221 -14.26 -17.32 -8.63
C ILE A 221 -13.84 -18.77 -8.86
N GLU A 222 -12.67 -18.97 -9.46
CA GLU A 222 -12.01 -20.26 -9.36
C GLU A 222 -11.74 -20.50 -7.86
N ASN A 223 -12.38 -21.52 -7.30
CA ASN A 223 -12.19 -21.96 -5.91
C ASN A 223 -12.66 -20.98 -4.80
N ILE A 224 -13.96 -20.66 -4.78
CA ILE A 224 -14.61 -19.77 -3.79
C ILE A 224 -14.31 -20.10 -2.32
N ILE A 225 -14.17 -21.38 -2.00
CA ILE A 225 -13.89 -21.86 -0.64
C ILE A 225 -12.51 -21.40 -0.18
N TYR A 226 -11.51 -21.44 -1.07
CA TYR A 226 -10.16 -20.98 -0.77
C TYR A 226 -10.13 -19.48 -0.44
N TYR A 227 -10.67 -18.65 -1.33
CA TYR A 227 -10.73 -17.21 -1.13
C TYR A 227 -11.49 -16.84 0.15
N ALA A 228 -12.57 -17.56 0.47
CA ALA A 228 -13.32 -17.36 1.72
C ALA A 228 -12.47 -17.70 2.97
N ILE A 229 -11.73 -18.81 2.97
CA ILE A 229 -10.86 -19.20 4.09
C ILE A 229 -9.72 -18.20 4.28
N VAL A 230 -9.02 -17.84 3.19
CA VAL A 230 -7.90 -16.91 3.25
C VAL A 230 -8.37 -15.52 3.71
N PHE A 231 -9.43 -14.99 3.10
CA PHE A 231 -9.95 -13.68 3.46
C PHE A 231 -10.49 -13.63 4.90
N SER A 232 -11.20 -14.67 5.34
CA SER A 232 -11.68 -14.76 6.73
C SER A 232 -10.53 -14.84 7.74
N ALA A 233 -9.48 -15.63 7.46
CA ALA A 233 -8.30 -15.72 8.32
C ALA A 233 -7.59 -14.36 8.46
N ILE A 234 -7.40 -13.63 7.35
CA ILE A 234 -6.80 -12.29 7.37
C ILE A 234 -7.69 -11.32 8.14
N LEU A 235 -9.01 -11.31 7.89
CA LEU A 235 -9.94 -10.43 8.60
C LEU A 235 -9.96 -10.70 10.10
N ILE A 236 -9.82 -11.96 10.53
CA ILE A 236 -9.71 -12.31 11.94
C ILE A 236 -8.41 -11.75 12.53
N VAL A 237 -7.26 -11.99 11.89
CA VAL A 237 -5.96 -11.47 12.35
C VAL A 237 -5.98 -9.94 12.39
N PHE A 238 -6.53 -9.31 11.36
CA PHE A 238 -6.69 -7.87 11.25
C PHE A 238 -7.63 -7.32 12.33
N GLY A 239 -8.79 -7.94 12.54
CA GLY A 239 -9.77 -7.53 13.55
C GLY A 239 -9.23 -7.63 14.98
N ILE A 240 -8.50 -8.70 15.30
CA ILE A 240 -7.81 -8.85 16.59
C ILE A 240 -6.74 -7.76 16.75
N SER A 241 -5.91 -7.55 15.71
CA SER A 241 -4.84 -6.55 15.74
C SER A 241 -5.38 -5.12 15.87
N LEU A 242 -6.47 -4.80 15.16
CA LEU A 242 -7.19 -3.54 15.28
C LEU A 242 -7.75 -3.34 16.68
N SER A 243 -8.40 -4.36 17.22
CA SER A 243 -9.01 -4.31 18.56
C SER A 243 -7.95 -4.06 19.63
N ASP A 244 -6.80 -4.74 19.57
CA ASP A 244 -5.66 -4.45 20.46
C ASP A 244 -5.15 -3.02 20.30
N MET A 245 -5.02 -2.53 19.06
CA MET A 245 -4.56 -1.17 18.80
C MET A 245 -5.51 -0.11 19.39
N ILE A 246 -6.83 -0.33 19.30
CA ILE A 246 -7.88 0.54 19.87
C ILE A 246 -7.87 0.48 21.40
N LEU A 247 -7.88 -0.71 21.98
CA LEU A 247 -7.88 -0.90 23.44
C LEU A 247 -6.60 -0.36 24.10
N SER A 248 -5.48 -0.45 23.41
CA SER A 248 -4.20 0.08 23.87
C SER A 248 -4.01 1.57 23.65
N HIS A 249 -4.93 2.25 22.96
CA HIS A 249 -4.79 3.66 22.60
C HIS A 249 -4.53 4.57 23.79
N TYR A 250 -5.29 4.40 24.88
CA TYR A 250 -5.16 5.25 26.07
C TYR A 250 -3.86 5.02 26.86
N LYS A 251 -3.23 3.85 26.70
CA LYS A 251 -1.97 3.50 27.35
C LYS A 251 -0.74 4.00 26.58
N ASN A 252 -0.93 4.39 25.32
CA ASN A 252 0.15 4.83 24.44
C ASN A 252 0.53 6.30 24.70
N THR A 253 1.78 6.65 24.43
CA THR A 253 2.27 8.04 24.51
C THR A 253 1.51 8.95 23.54
N SER A 254 1.51 10.27 23.78
CA SER A 254 0.82 11.26 22.94
C SER A 254 1.18 11.14 21.45
N ARG A 255 2.46 10.94 21.14
CA ARG A 255 2.97 10.71 19.77
C ARG A 255 2.42 9.42 19.14
N LEU A 256 2.47 8.31 19.86
CA LEU A 256 2.00 7.02 19.37
C LEU A 256 0.47 6.99 19.19
N ARG A 257 -0.28 7.76 19.99
CA ARG A 257 -1.73 7.95 19.81
C ARG A 257 -2.06 8.62 18.48
N ARG A 258 -1.34 9.69 18.12
CA ARG A 258 -1.52 10.38 16.84
C ARG A 258 -1.19 9.47 15.66
N PHE A 259 -0.10 8.72 15.75
CA PHE A 259 0.24 7.70 14.75
C PHE A 259 -0.89 6.66 14.56
N ASN A 260 -1.43 6.13 15.66
CA ASN A 260 -2.52 5.16 15.58
C ASN A 260 -3.77 5.76 14.92
N GLN A 261 -4.09 7.03 15.22
CA GLN A 261 -5.22 7.74 14.59
C GLN A 261 -5.03 7.86 13.07
N VAL A 262 -3.85 8.28 12.62
CA VAL A 262 -3.52 8.36 11.19
C VAL A 262 -3.65 6.99 10.53
N THR A 263 -3.13 5.94 11.18
CA THR A 263 -3.20 4.57 10.66
C THR A 263 -4.64 4.07 10.55
N TRP A 264 -5.50 4.36 11.53
CA TRP A 264 -6.92 3.98 11.46
C TRP A 264 -7.68 4.71 10.36
N ILE A 265 -7.47 6.02 10.22
CA ILE A 265 -8.11 6.83 9.19
C ILE A 265 -7.67 6.32 7.81
N TYR A 266 -6.38 6.07 7.65
CA TYR A 266 -5.82 5.50 6.42
C TYR A 266 -6.39 4.10 6.13
N ALA A 267 -6.46 3.21 7.13
CA ALA A 267 -7.04 1.88 7.00
C ALA A 267 -8.55 1.91 6.64
N LEU A 268 -9.30 2.82 7.26
CA LEU A 268 -10.74 2.96 7.00
C LEU A 268 -11.00 3.48 5.58
N LEU A 269 -10.26 4.51 5.16
CA LEU A 269 -10.45 5.10 3.83
C LEU A 269 -9.99 4.16 2.71
N THR A 270 -8.85 3.48 2.89
CA THR A 270 -8.40 2.45 1.95
C THR A 270 -9.40 1.30 1.85
N PHE A 271 -10.00 0.87 2.96
CA PHE A 271 -11.03 -0.17 2.96
C PHE A 271 -12.29 0.26 2.21
N ILE A 272 -12.82 1.46 2.52
CA ILE A 272 -13.99 2.02 1.81
C ILE A 272 -13.70 2.13 0.31
N MET A 273 -12.54 2.66 -0.06
CA MET A 273 -12.19 2.85 -1.47
C MET A 273 -11.99 1.53 -2.20
N THR A 274 -11.31 0.57 -1.56
CA THR A 274 -11.19 -0.79 -2.11
C THR A 274 -12.57 -1.39 -2.33
N ALA A 275 -13.52 -1.24 -1.39
CA ALA A 275 -14.88 -1.75 -1.54
C ALA A 275 -15.68 -1.06 -2.66
N ILE A 276 -15.50 0.25 -2.87
CA ILE A 276 -16.17 1.01 -3.95
C ILE A 276 -15.64 0.58 -5.33
N ILE A 277 -14.33 0.36 -5.44
CA ILE A 277 -13.65 0.05 -6.71
C ILE A 277 -13.64 -1.47 -6.99
N PHE A 278 -14.05 -2.29 -6.04
CA PHE A 278 -13.94 -3.74 -6.13
C PHE A 278 -14.81 -4.28 -7.27
N ASN A 279 -14.15 -4.77 -8.32
CA ASN A 279 -14.80 -5.30 -9.53
C ASN A 279 -14.44 -6.78 -9.72
N GLY A 280 -14.28 -7.51 -8.61
CA GLY A 280 -13.84 -8.91 -8.62
C GLY A 280 -12.35 -9.12 -8.86
N ARG A 281 -11.58 -8.08 -9.20
CA ARG A 281 -10.15 -8.22 -9.49
C ARG A 281 -9.36 -8.27 -8.18
N ALA A 282 -8.86 -9.46 -7.82
CA ALA A 282 -8.18 -9.71 -6.55
C ALA A 282 -6.98 -8.77 -6.27
N TYR A 283 -6.26 -8.34 -7.31
CA TYR A 283 -5.14 -7.41 -7.17
C TYR A 283 -5.53 -6.06 -6.54
N GLN A 284 -6.81 -5.67 -6.60
CA GLN A 284 -7.31 -4.45 -5.96
C GLN A 284 -7.16 -4.50 -4.43
N LEU A 285 -7.12 -5.70 -3.83
CA LEU A 285 -6.90 -5.87 -2.40
C LEU A 285 -5.46 -5.48 -1.97
N THR A 286 -4.52 -5.32 -2.90
CA THR A 286 -3.15 -4.86 -2.58
C THR A 286 -3.11 -3.44 -2.00
N LEU A 287 -4.16 -2.63 -2.18
CA LEU A 287 -4.33 -1.33 -1.50
C LEU A 287 -4.32 -1.45 0.03
N LEU A 288 -4.82 -2.56 0.57
CA LEU A 288 -4.90 -2.81 2.00
C LEU A 288 -3.58 -3.29 2.60
N SER A 289 -2.57 -3.59 1.78
CA SER A 289 -1.31 -4.18 2.24
C SER A 289 -0.58 -3.30 3.26
N ILE A 290 -0.51 -1.99 3.00
CA ILE A 290 0.18 -1.01 3.84
C ILE A 290 -0.52 -0.85 5.20
N PRO A 291 -1.83 -0.52 5.30
CA PRO A 291 -2.48 -0.37 6.60
C PRO A 291 -2.48 -1.68 7.39
N PHE A 292 -2.67 -2.83 6.73
CA PHE A 292 -2.63 -4.14 7.41
C PHE A 292 -1.25 -4.40 8.01
N THR A 293 -0.19 -4.07 7.27
CA THR A 293 1.18 -4.18 7.77
C THR A 293 1.37 -3.39 9.05
N LEU A 294 0.98 -2.11 9.07
CA LEU A 294 1.15 -1.24 10.24
C LEU A 294 0.43 -1.80 11.47
N ILE A 295 -0.82 -2.24 11.28
CA ILE A 295 -1.68 -2.74 12.36
C ILE A 295 -1.18 -4.09 12.91
N ILE A 296 -0.80 -5.03 12.03
CA ILE A 296 -0.28 -6.35 12.42
C ILE A 296 1.09 -6.20 13.12
N CYS A 297 1.96 -5.32 12.63
CA CYS A 297 3.25 -5.01 13.26
C CYS A 297 3.08 -4.55 14.72
N HIS A 298 2.14 -3.64 14.94
CA HIS A 298 1.86 -3.08 16.26
C HIS A 298 1.44 -4.16 17.26
N TRP A 299 0.60 -5.10 16.82
CA TRP A 299 0.16 -6.22 17.63
C TRP A 299 1.30 -7.20 17.94
N ILE A 300 2.07 -7.63 16.91
CA ILE A 300 3.14 -8.62 17.05
C ILE A 300 4.27 -8.17 17.98
N ILE A 301 4.53 -6.85 18.07
CA ILE A 301 5.56 -6.32 18.98
C ILE A 301 5.13 -6.36 20.44
N LYS A 302 3.83 -6.27 20.71
CA LYS A 302 3.27 -6.32 22.08
C LYS A 302 3.13 -7.73 22.63
N LEU A 303 3.13 -8.74 21.77
CA LEU A 303 3.04 -10.14 22.19
C LEU A 303 4.22 -10.51 23.10
N LYS A 304 3.91 -10.90 24.35
CA LYS A 304 4.90 -11.35 25.34
C LYS A 304 5.42 -12.77 25.05
N LYS A 305 4.57 -13.63 24.47
CA LYS A 305 4.89 -15.05 24.19
C LYS A 305 5.55 -15.18 22.82
N ARG A 306 6.81 -15.63 22.82
CA ARG A 306 7.66 -15.83 21.62
C ARG A 306 7.22 -16.93 20.66
N ALA A 307 6.31 -17.80 21.10
CA ALA A 307 5.75 -18.81 20.20
C ALA A 307 4.61 -18.21 19.36
N MET A 308 3.88 -17.23 19.90
CA MET A 308 2.68 -16.71 19.24
C MET A 308 3.02 -15.85 18.04
N ASP A 309 4.01 -14.96 18.15
CA ASP A 309 4.46 -14.14 17.02
C ASP A 309 4.98 -14.99 15.86
N GLU A 310 5.71 -16.07 16.15
CA GLU A 310 6.16 -17.01 15.13
C GLU A 310 5.00 -17.76 14.48
N ILE A 311 4.06 -18.29 15.27
CA ILE A 311 2.89 -19.00 14.75
C ILE A 311 2.08 -18.09 13.82
N ILE A 312 1.85 -16.83 14.18
CA ILE A 312 1.09 -15.89 13.35
C ILE A 312 1.82 -15.65 12.02
N VAL A 313 3.12 -15.39 12.05
CA VAL A 313 3.90 -15.14 10.83
C VAL A 313 3.96 -16.38 9.93
N PHE A 314 4.16 -17.56 10.51
CA PHE A 314 4.15 -18.82 9.75
C PHE A 314 2.77 -19.14 9.18
N LEU A 315 1.69 -18.85 9.92
CA LEU A 315 0.32 -18.99 9.42
C LEU A 315 0.08 -18.06 8.23
N LEU A 316 0.48 -16.79 8.33
CA LEU A 316 0.35 -15.83 7.23
C LEU A 316 1.19 -16.25 6.02
N LEU A 317 2.43 -16.72 6.22
CA LEU A 317 3.27 -17.28 5.15
C LEU A 317 2.65 -18.52 4.50
N ALA A 318 2.09 -19.43 5.30
CA ALA A 318 1.42 -20.62 4.79
C ALA A 318 0.21 -20.25 3.93
N LEU A 319 -0.60 -19.27 4.35
CA LEU A 319 -1.70 -18.74 3.54
C LEU A 319 -1.20 -18.12 2.23
N ALA A 320 -0.12 -17.35 2.28
CA ALA A 320 0.50 -16.74 1.09
C ALA A 320 1.00 -17.79 0.09
N LEU A 321 1.56 -18.90 0.59
CA LEU A 321 2.08 -19.98 -0.25
C LEU A 321 0.97 -20.89 -0.78
N TYR A 322 -0.12 -21.07 -0.03
CA TYR A 322 -1.21 -21.96 -0.39
C TYR A 322 -1.91 -21.54 -1.69
N GLN A 323 -1.88 -20.25 -2.02
CA GLN A 323 -2.41 -19.73 -3.29
C GLN A 323 -1.73 -20.32 -4.54
N PHE A 324 -0.50 -20.84 -4.41
CA PHE A 324 0.27 -21.42 -5.52
C PHE A 324 0.07 -22.93 -5.68
N PHE A 325 -0.81 -23.54 -4.88
CA PHE A 325 -1.09 -24.97 -4.97
C PHE A 325 -2.50 -25.26 -5.48
N ILE A 326 -3.25 -24.21 -5.83
CA ILE A 326 -4.64 -24.24 -6.29
C ILE A 326 -4.69 -23.68 -7.70
#